data_AF-A0A9D6EY18-F1
#
_entry.id   AF-A0A9D6EY18-F1
#
_cell.length_a   1.000
_cell.length_b   1.000
_cell.length_c   1.000
_cell.angle_alpha   90.00
_cell.angle_beta   90.00
_cell.angle_gamma   90.00
#
_symmetry.space_group_name_H-M   'P 1'
#
loop_
_entity.id
_entity.type
_entity.pdbx_description
1 polymer ?
#
loop_
_entity_poly.entity_id
_entity_poly.type
_entity_poly.pdbx_seq_one_letter_code
_entity_poly.pdbx_strand_id
1 'polypeptide(L)'
;MRKTMVRLSAALAVLLVVGASVRADSIPWGYSGADATIFNNNNPIKSSSVLFKGSSGVASGDSGIIIYNLTASSTAGDGSPDSFSNVPFSLAVTFTDVMATSSASGTKKTSDSVSFAGLFNASNVATKSMLPGLNTWTSPTTAEIVLGADDVGWRKYSVAISSFTPPGQPGGAPGSIQAIVTITPTDGPGGSGEGEGNPNATPEPTSLVLAGLGLPVVVLLRRRMKKAA
;
A
#
# COMPACT_ATOMS: atom_id res chain seq x y z
N MET A 1 -35.40 -1.84 -45.48
CA MET A 1 -33.99 -1.69 -45.05
C MET A 1 -33.69 -0.40 -44.27
N ARG A 2 -34.23 0.78 -44.62
CA ARG A 2 -33.95 2.03 -43.87
C ARG A 2 -34.40 2.02 -42.40
N LYS A 3 -35.54 1.43 -42.07
CA LYS A 3 -36.09 1.38 -40.69
C LYS A 3 -35.26 0.53 -39.71
N THR A 4 -34.48 -0.43 -40.21
CA THR A 4 -33.63 -1.32 -39.39
C THR A 4 -32.28 -0.70 -39.04
N MET A 5 -31.74 0.19 -39.88
CA MET A 5 -30.48 0.91 -39.56
C MET A 5 -30.68 1.90 -38.41
N VAL A 6 -31.79 2.66 -38.40
CA VAL A 6 -32.07 3.65 -37.35
C VAL A 6 -32.17 3.01 -35.96
N ARG A 7 -32.73 1.80 -35.86
CA ARG A 7 -32.86 1.08 -34.57
C ARG A 7 -31.52 0.56 -34.04
N LEU A 8 -30.62 0.16 -34.94
CA LEU A 8 -29.29 -0.33 -34.55
C LEU A 8 -28.41 0.83 -34.06
N SER A 9 -28.47 1.97 -34.74
CA SER A 9 -27.76 3.19 -34.32
C SER A 9 -28.25 3.71 -32.97
N ALA A 10 -29.57 3.67 -32.71
CA ALA A 10 -30.12 4.08 -31.41
C ALA A 10 -29.67 3.16 -30.27
N ALA A 11 -29.64 1.83 -30.48
CA ALA A 11 -29.19 0.88 -29.46
C ALA A 11 -27.68 1.04 -29.15
N LEU A 12 -26.85 1.27 -30.17
CA LEU A 12 -25.42 1.53 -29.99
C LEU A 12 -25.17 2.84 -29.24
N ALA A 13 -25.94 3.90 -29.55
CA ALA A 13 -25.85 5.18 -28.85
C ALA A 13 -26.22 5.05 -27.38
N VAL A 14 -27.25 4.26 -27.05
CA VAL A 14 -27.61 3.97 -25.65
C VAL A 14 -26.52 3.16 -24.95
N LEU A 15 -25.94 2.15 -25.60
CA LEU A 15 -24.86 1.35 -25.00
C LEU A 15 -23.61 2.17 -24.68
N LEU A 16 -23.27 3.15 -25.53
CA LEU A 16 -22.14 4.07 -25.32
C LEU A 16 -22.39 5.08 -24.19
N VAL A 17 -23.66 5.40 -23.89
CA VAL A 17 -24.02 6.32 -22.80
C VAL A 17 -24.10 5.59 -21.45
N VAL A 18 -24.42 4.30 -21.42
CA VAL A 18 -24.45 3.48 -20.18
C VAL A 18 -23.12 2.79 -19.90
N GLY A 19 -22.04 3.16 -20.61
CA GLY A 19 -20.66 2.81 -20.26
C GLY A 19 -20.26 3.50 -18.95
N ALA A 20 -20.84 3.06 -17.83
CA ALA A 20 -20.42 3.44 -16.50
C ALA A 20 -18.94 3.10 -16.40
N SER A 21 -18.12 4.14 -16.25
CA SER A 21 -16.72 3.98 -15.95
C SER A 21 -16.66 3.36 -14.56
N VAL A 22 -16.49 2.04 -14.49
CA VAL A 22 -15.91 1.39 -13.31
C VAL A 22 -14.48 1.89 -13.27
N ARG A 23 -14.30 3.10 -12.74
CA ARG A 23 -12.98 3.56 -12.35
C ARG A 23 -12.57 2.59 -11.25
N ALA A 24 -11.42 1.94 -11.45
CA ALA A 24 -10.63 1.46 -10.33
C ALA A 24 -10.40 2.70 -9.46
N ASP A 25 -11.31 2.92 -8.51
CA ASP A 25 -11.40 4.19 -7.82
C ASP A 25 -10.13 4.32 -7.00
N SER A 26 -9.43 5.44 -7.19
CA SER A 26 -8.15 5.64 -6.54
C SER A 26 -8.42 5.88 -5.07
N ILE A 27 -8.42 4.82 -4.26
CA ILE A 27 -8.73 4.89 -2.83
C ILE A 27 -7.73 5.84 -2.17
N PRO A 28 -8.13 7.03 -1.68
CA PRO A 28 -7.21 7.93 -1.00
C PRO A 28 -6.93 7.42 0.41
N TRP A 29 -5.67 7.47 0.81
CA TRP A 29 -5.23 7.08 2.15
C TRP A 29 -4.03 7.91 2.60
N GLY A 30 -3.76 7.91 3.90
CA GLY A 30 -2.62 8.58 4.51
C GLY A 30 -1.78 7.65 5.35
N TYR A 31 -0.54 8.04 5.61
CA TYR A 31 0.35 7.36 6.55
C TYR A 31 1.15 8.37 7.38
N SER A 32 1.54 7.97 8.58
CA SER A 32 2.47 8.70 9.43
C SER A 32 3.29 7.74 10.30
N GLY A 33 4.61 7.86 10.26
CA GLY A 33 5.52 7.20 11.19
C GLY A 33 5.85 8.10 12.37
N ALA A 34 5.96 7.53 13.57
CA ALA A 34 6.52 8.23 14.72
C ALA A 34 8.05 8.11 14.73
N ASP A 35 8.76 9.21 15.02
CA ASP A 35 10.21 9.22 15.14
C ASP A 35 10.69 8.22 16.21
N ALA A 36 11.78 7.53 15.94
CA ALA A 36 12.46 6.66 16.88
C ALA A 36 13.97 6.88 16.83
N THR A 37 14.64 6.78 17.97
CA THR A 37 16.11 6.91 18.03
C THR A 37 16.68 5.73 18.77
N ILE A 38 17.69 5.10 18.17
CA ILE A 38 18.52 4.11 18.85
C ILE A 38 19.89 4.69 19.14
N PHE A 39 20.52 4.17 20.18
CA PHE A 39 21.86 4.56 20.60
C PHE A 39 22.78 3.36 20.56
N ASN A 40 24.07 3.62 20.37
CA ASN A 40 25.06 2.56 20.43
C ASN A 40 25.07 1.89 21.81
N ASN A 41 25.38 0.59 21.84
CA ASN A 41 25.35 -0.23 23.05
C ASN A 41 26.73 -0.48 23.64
N ASN A 42 27.80 -0.16 22.92
CA ASN A 42 29.18 -0.37 23.36
C ASN A 42 29.79 0.82 24.12
N ASN A 43 29.07 1.93 24.26
CA ASN A 43 29.53 3.13 24.97
C ASN A 43 28.48 3.62 25.98
N PRO A 44 28.80 3.69 27.29
CA PRO A 44 27.88 4.20 28.31
C PRO A 44 27.38 5.63 28.05
N ILE A 45 28.19 6.44 27.36
CA ILE A 45 27.89 7.85 27.09
C ILE A 45 26.92 8.01 25.91
N LYS A 46 26.68 6.95 25.14
CA LYS A 46 25.80 6.96 23.96
C LYS A 46 26.17 8.05 22.94
N SER A 47 27.47 8.15 22.64
CA SER A 47 28.04 9.13 21.72
C SER A 47 27.56 9.00 20.28
N SER A 48 26.96 7.86 19.91
CA SER A 48 26.40 7.63 18.58
C SER A 48 24.93 7.26 18.63
N SER A 49 24.16 7.78 17.66
CA SER A 49 22.74 7.50 17.52
C SER A 49 22.34 7.35 16.06
N VAL A 50 21.26 6.61 15.84
CA VAL A 50 20.57 6.54 14.55
C VAL A 50 19.14 7.00 14.78
N LEU A 51 18.75 8.08 14.09
CA LEU A 51 17.40 8.60 14.06
C LEU A 51 16.64 7.95 12.90
N PHE A 52 15.55 7.28 13.22
CA PHE A 52 14.51 6.86 12.30
C PHE A 52 13.45 7.96 12.27
N LYS A 53 13.61 8.90 11.35
CA LYS A 53 12.66 9.98 11.16
C LYS A 53 11.42 9.47 10.42
N GLY A 54 10.29 9.45 11.10
CA GLY A 54 9.01 9.03 10.54
C GLY A 54 8.59 9.95 9.40
N SER A 55 8.16 9.35 8.30
CA SER A 55 7.58 10.08 7.17
C SER A 55 6.06 10.19 7.35
N SER A 56 5.47 11.21 6.75
CA SER A 56 4.01 11.31 6.62
C SER A 56 3.64 11.74 5.21
N GLY A 57 2.52 11.24 4.70
CA GLY A 57 2.04 11.61 3.39
C GLY A 57 0.64 11.09 3.09
N VAL A 58 0.15 11.46 1.92
CA VAL A 58 -1.07 10.91 1.32
C VAL A 58 -0.71 10.19 0.04
N ALA A 59 -1.43 9.11 -0.24
CA ALA A 59 -1.26 8.28 -1.43
C ALA A 59 -2.64 7.79 -1.88
N SER A 60 -2.68 7.13 -3.03
CA SER A 60 -3.94 6.67 -3.61
C SER A 60 -3.76 5.37 -4.37
N GLY A 61 -4.63 4.38 -4.11
CA GLY A 61 -4.48 3.02 -4.63
C GLY A 61 -3.20 2.35 -4.09
N ASP A 62 -2.69 1.38 -4.85
CA ASP A 62 -1.42 0.72 -4.54
C ASP A 62 -0.25 1.70 -4.71
N SER A 63 0.67 1.75 -3.74
CA SER A 63 1.79 2.71 -3.80
C SER A 63 3.03 2.22 -3.07
N GLY A 64 4.19 2.63 -3.58
CA GLY A 64 5.46 2.57 -2.85
C GLY A 64 5.64 3.84 -2.01
N ILE A 65 6.01 3.68 -0.75
CA ILE A 65 6.22 4.80 0.18
C ILE A 65 7.55 4.64 0.93
N ILE A 66 8.10 5.75 1.39
CA ILE A 66 9.20 5.77 2.35
C ILE A 66 8.59 6.00 3.72
N ILE A 67 8.58 4.98 4.58
CA ILE A 67 8.00 5.09 5.94
C ILE A 67 8.94 5.76 6.92
N TYR A 68 10.26 5.61 6.72
CA TYR A 68 11.29 6.19 7.57
C TYR A 68 12.49 6.65 6.75
N ASN A 69 13.01 7.83 7.10
CA ASN A 69 14.32 8.31 6.68
C ASN A 69 15.31 8.13 7.82
N LEU A 70 16.50 7.61 7.55
CA LEU A 70 17.48 7.29 8.58
C LEU A 70 18.65 8.26 8.51
N THR A 71 19.07 8.79 9.65
CA THR A 71 20.30 9.58 9.76
C THR A 71 21.14 9.10 10.94
N ALA A 72 22.45 8.99 10.73
CA ALA A 72 23.40 8.71 11.79
C ALA A 72 23.95 10.01 12.37
N SER A 73 24.23 10.00 13.67
CA SER A 73 24.97 11.05 14.38
C SER A 73 26.00 10.41 15.29
N SER A 74 27.18 11.00 15.40
CA SER A 74 28.23 10.53 16.30
C SER A 74 29.10 11.67 16.77
N THR A 75 29.51 11.63 18.04
CA THR A 75 30.58 12.44 18.61
C THR A 75 31.85 11.62 18.87
N ALA A 76 31.86 10.33 18.53
CA ALA A 76 33.04 9.49 18.67
C ALA A 76 34.14 9.90 17.68
N GLY A 77 35.38 9.95 18.18
CA GLY A 77 36.56 10.22 17.37
C GLY A 77 37.06 8.98 16.63
N ASP A 78 37.83 9.20 15.56
CA ASP A 78 38.33 8.11 14.69
C ASP A 78 39.28 7.13 15.42
N GLY A 79 39.91 7.56 16.53
CA GLY A 79 40.76 6.69 17.35
C GLY A 79 40.00 5.78 18.31
N SER A 80 38.71 6.02 18.52
CA SER A 80 37.85 5.22 19.40
C SER A 80 36.42 5.20 18.86
N PRO A 81 36.19 4.61 17.68
CA PRO A 81 34.88 4.62 17.05
C PRO A 81 33.88 3.76 17.83
N ASP A 82 32.61 4.15 17.77
CA ASP A 82 31.51 3.38 18.32
C ASP A 82 31.08 2.24 17.38
N SER A 83 30.18 1.39 17.88
CA SER A 83 29.53 0.35 17.10
C SER A 83 28.11 0.08 17.59
N PHE A 84 27.26 -0.37 16.68
CA PHE A 84 25.94 -0.91 16.99
C PHE A 84 26.03 -2.42 16.77
N SER A 85 25.85 -3.20 17.83
CA SER A 85 25.82 -4.66 17.75
C SER A 85 24.47 -5.17 18.22
N ASN A 86 23.62 -5.59 17.29
CA ASN A 86 22.26 -6.07 17.55
C ASN A 86 21.43 -5.10 18.39
N VAL A 87 21.49 -3.80 18.07
CA VAL A 87 20.73 -2.79 18.80
C VAL A 87 19.27 -2.87 18.36
N PRO A 88 18.31 -3.20 19.24
CA PRO A 88 16.93 -3.34 18.85
C PRO A 88 16.31 -2.00 18.48
N PHE A 89 15.47 -1.99 17.45
CA PHE A 89 14.60 -0.88 17.10
C PHE A 89 13.16 -1.36 16.94
N SER A 90 12.21 -0.45 17.20
CA SER A 90 10.78 -0.67 17.03
C SER A 90 10.18 0.55 16.35
N LEU A 91 9.45 0.32 15.26
CA LEU A 91 8.87 1.34 14.40
C LEU A 91 7.37 1.11 14.31
N ALA A 92 6.59 2.18 14.35
CA ALA A 92 5.14 2.13 14.25
C ALA A 92 4.68 3.12 13.16
N VAL A 93 3.94 2.60 12.18
CA VAL A 93 3.37 3.41 11.10
C VAL A 93 1.86 3.37 11.23
N THR A 94 1.26 4.53 11.46
CA THR A 94 -0.18 4.71 11.44
C THR A 94 -0.63 4.92 10.00
N PHE A 95 -1.66 4.18 9.60
CA PHE A 95 -2.35 4.34 8.33
C PHE A 95 -3.74 4.91 8.58
N THR A 96 -4.20 5.74 7.65
CA THR A 96 -5.51 6.40 7.72
C THR A 96 -6.27 6.20 6.41
N ASP A 97 -7.48 5.63 6.48
CA ASP A 97 -8.42 5.60 5.36
C ASP A 97 -9.15 6.95 5.30
N VAL A 98 -8.89 7.73 4.24
CA VAL A 98 -9.46 9.06 4.07
C VAL A 98 -10.97 8.99 3.85
N MET A 99 -11.47 7.97 3.16
CA MET A 99 -12.91 7.82 2.91
C MET A 99 -13.67 7.54 4.21
N ALA A 100 -13.07 6.74 5.10
CA ALA A 100 -13.63 6.44 6.41
C ALA A 100 -13.77 7.70 7.30
N THR A 101 -12.98 8.75 7.08
CA THR A 101 -13.07 9.99 7.88
C THR A 101 -14.41 10.72 7.68
N SER A 102 -15.02 10.59 6.51
CA SER A 102 -16.34 11.14 6.21
C SER A 102 -17.53 10.23 6.58
N SER A 103 -17.26 9.02 7.08
CA SER A 103 -18.30 8.05 7.42
C SER A 103 -19.15 8.51 8.60
N ALA A 104 -20.47 8.35 8.47
CA ALA A 104 -21.42 8.53 9.55
C ALA A 104 -21.68 7.23 10.33
N SER A 105 -21.16 6.10 9.85
CA SER A 105 -21.35 4.80 10.49
C SER A 105 -20.67 4.71 11.85
N GLY A 106 -21.35 4.04 12.80
CA GLY A 106 -20.76 3.67 14.10
C GLY A 106 -19.68 2.59 13.99
N THR A 107 -19.57 1.91 12.85
CA THR A 107 -18.56 0.88 12.59
C THR A 107 -17.26 1.42 12.02
N LYS A 108 -17.14 2.75 11.86
CA LYS A 108 -15.97 3.36 11.23
C LYS A 108 -14.66 3.04 11.96
N LYS A 109 -13.65 2.67 11.18
CA LYS A 109 -12.27 2.55 11.61
C LYS A 109 -11.40 3.36 10.66
N THR A 110 -11.09 4.57 11.07
CA THR A 110 -10.38 5.56 10.25
C THR A 110 -8.89 5.31 10.21
N SER A 111 -8.31 4.79 11.28
CA SER A 111 -6.87 4.60 11.38
C SER A 111 -6.51 3.38 12.21
N ASP A 112 -5.34 2.83 11.94
CA ASP A 112 -4.70 1.77 12.73
C ASP A 112 -3.19 1.81 12.50
N SER A 113 -2.42 1.13 13.35
CA SER A 113 -0.97 1.11 13.26
C SER A 113 -0.44 -0.29 12.98
N VAL A 114 0.57 -0.35 12.11
CA VAL A 114 1.41 -1.54 11.93
C VAL A 114 2.75 -1.31 12.62
N SER A 115 3.28 -2.35 13.26
CA SER A 115 4.56 -2.28 13.96
C SER A 115 5.58 -3.19 13.29
N PHE A 116 6.80 -2.68 13.15
CA PHE A 116 7.95 -3.43 12.66
C PHE A 116 9.10 -3.34 13.66
N ALA A 117 9.81 -4.44 13.88
CA ALA A 117 10.92 -4.50 14.80
C ALA A 117 12.11 -5.24 14.19
N GLY A 118 13.31 -4.81 14.56
CA GLY A 118 14.54 -5.43 14.07
C GLY A 118 15.75 -5.08 14.91
N LEU A 119 16.91 -5.52 14.43
CA LEU A 119 18.21 -5.30 15.03
C LEU A 119 19.09 -4.51 14.05
N PHE A 120 19.63 -3.40 14.54
CA PHE A 120 20.55 -2.55 13.80
C PHE A 120 22.00 -2.90 14.10
N ASN A 121 22.81 -3.00 13.04
CA ASN A 121 24.23 -3.29 13.10
C ASN A 121 25.04 -2.26 12.29
N ALA A 122 26.09 -1.73 12.89
CA ALA A 122 27.08 -0.89 12.23
C ALA A 122 28.40 -0.92 13.01
N SER A 123 29.51 -0.74 12.31
CA SER A 123 30.85 -0.68 12.92
C SER A 123 31.59 0.57 12.46
N ASN A 124 32.69 0.88 13.15
CA ASN A 124 33.53 2.04 12.86
C ASN A 124 32.70 3.33 12.80
N VAL A 125 31.83 3.55 13.78
CA VAL A 125 30.95 4.74 13.81
C VAL A 125 31.69 5.88 14.48
N ALA A 126 32.11 6.85 13.69
CA ALA A 126 32.73 8.09 14.15
C ALA A 126 32.16 9.28 13.38
N THR A 127 32.55 10.50 13.74
CA THR A 127 32.06 11.73 13.09
C THR A 127 32.13 11.74 11.55
N LYS A 128 33.06 11.00 10.94
CA LYS A 128 33.29 10.96 9.49
C LYS A 128 33.32 9.55 8.91
N SER A 129 32.93 8.53 9.67
CA SER A 129 32.95 7.15 9.20
C SER A 129 31.80 6.34 9.80
N MET A 130 31.29 5.41 9.00
CA MET A 130 30.38 4.36 9.44
C MET A 130 30.40 3.26 8.39
N LEU A 131 30.54 2.02 8.84
CA LEU A 131 30.41 0.83 8.01
C LEU A 131 29.10 0.15 8.37
N PRO A 132 28.06 0.25 7.52
CA PRO A 132 26.80 -0.43 7.75
C PRO A 132 27.00 -1.95 7.84
N GLY A 133 26.39 -2.57 8.85
CA GLY A 133 26.32 -4.02 9.01
C GLY A 133 25.03 -4.60 8.42
N LEU A 134 24.89 -5.93 8.57
CA LEU A 134 23.65 -6.62 8.21
C LEU A 134 22.57 -6.33 9.25
N ASN A 135 21.50 -5.65 8.84
CA ASN A 135 20.33 -5.42 9.68
C ASN A 135 19.34 -6.59 9.51
N THR A 136 18.70 -6.99 10.59
CA THR A 136 17.77 -8.14 10.59
C THR A 136 16.42 -7.73 11.16
N TRP A 137 15.34 -8.21 10.56
CA TRP A 137 13.99 -8.04 11.09
C TRP A 137 13.68 -9.13 12.10
N THR A 138 13.13 -8.76 13.24
CA THR A 138 12.67 -9.68 14.29
C THR A 138 11.15 -9.78 14.33
N SER A 139 10.44 -8.88 13.64
CA SER A 139 9.02 -9.01 13.33
C SER A 139 8.83 -9.48 11.87
N PRO A 140 7.61 -9.92 11.49
CA PRO A 140 7.24 -10.02 10.08
C PRO A 140 7.48 -8.72 9.33
N THR A 141 7.93 -8.80 8.08
CA THR A 141 8.10 -7.66 7.16
C THR A 141 6.83 -7.35 6.39
N THR A 142 5.77 -8.12 6.60
CA THR A 142 4.43 -7.94 6.03
C THR A 142 3.42 -7.82 7.17
N ALA A 143 2.56 -6.82 7.10
CA ALA A 143 1.47 -6.61 8.05
C ALA A 143 0.19 -6.27 7.30
N GLU A 144 -0.95 -6.69 7.84
CA GLU A 144 -2.27 -6.37 7.28
C GLU A 144 -3.11 -5.63 8.31
N ILE A 145 -3.83 -4.60 7.85
CA ILE A 145 -4.84 -3.90 8.63
C ILE A 145 -6.10 -3.71 7.79
N VAL A 146 -7.25 -3.72 8.45
CA VAL A 146 -8.54 -3.43 7.81
C VAL A 146 -9.04 -2.09 8.35
N LEU A 147 -9.29 -1.15 7.44
CA LEU A 147 -9.84 0.18 7.69
C LEU A 147 -11.07 0.40 6.80
N GLY A 148 -11.89 1.39 7.12
CA GLY A 148 -13.11 1.68 6.38
C GLY A 148 -14.33 1.81 7.27
N ALA A 149 -15.51 1.71 6.66
CA ALA A 149 -16.79 1.66 7.34
C ALA A 149 -17.86 1.08 6.39
N ASP A 150 -19.01 0.66 6.92
CA ASP A 150 -20.07 0.02 6.12
C ASP A 150 -20.66 0.90 5.01
N ASP A 151 -20.71 2.22 5.21
CA ASP A 151 -21.29 3.19 4.27
C ASP A 151 -20.30 3.64 3.17
N VAL A 152 -18.99 3.53 3.41
CA VAL A 152 -17.94 3.91 2.45
C VAL A 152 -17.13 2.71 1.94
N GLY A 153 -17.45 1.50 2.40
CA GLY A 153 -16.74 0.27 2.11
C GLY A 153 -15.51 0.04 3.01
N TRP A 154 -15.22 -1.24 3.23
CA TRP A 154 -14.04 -1.71 3.95
C TRP A 154 -12.90 -2.06 3.01
N ARG A 155 -11.67 -1.87 3.50
CA ARG A 155 -10.45 -2.04 2.72
C ARG A 155 -9.38 -2.70 3.58
N LYS A 156 -8.73 -3.71 3.02
CA LYS A 156 -7.55 -4.36 3.58
C LYS A 156 -6.30 -3.73 2.99
N TYR A 157 -5.45 -3.19 3.85
CA TYR A 157 -4.14 -2.63 3.53
C TYR A 157 -3.09 -3.67 3.87
N SER A 158 -2.44 -4.21 2.85
CA SER A 158 -1.29 -5.10 3.00
C SER A 158 -0.03 -4.26 2.85
N VAL A 159 0.75 -4.15 3.92
CA VAL A 159 1.95 -3.33 4.00
C VAL A 159 3.16 -4.26 4.04
N ALA A 160 4.01 -4.20 3.02
CA ALA A 160 5.20 -5.02 2.90
C ALA A 160 6.45 -4.14 2.86
N ILE A 161 7.40 -4.37 3.76
CA ILE A 161 8.73 -3.75 3.69
C ILE A 161 9.43 -4.26 2.44
N SER A 162 9.75 -3.35 1.52
CA SER A 162 10.39 -3.68 0.24
C SER A 162 11.90 -3.54 0.29
N SER A 163 12.42 -2.56 1.04
CA SER A 163 13.86 -2.37 1.21
C SER A 163 14.21 -1.67 2.54
N PHE A 164 15.41 -1.98 3.01
CA PHE A 164 16.08 -1.29 4.10
C PHE A 164 17.45 -0.82 3.59
N THR A 165 17.63 0.49 3.47
CA THR A 165 18.91 1.12 3.12
C THR A 165 19.47 1.78 4.38
N PRO A 166 20.58 1.29 4.95
CA PRO A 166 21.17 1.90 6.13
C PRO A 166 21.64 3.34 5.83
N PRO A 167 21.72 4.21 6.85
CA PRO A 167 22.31 5.53 6.68
C PRO A 167 23.79 5.42 6.31
N GLY A 168 24.33 6.47 5.70
CA GLY A 168 25.77 6.67 5.59
C GLY A 168 26.38 7.15 6.90
N GLN A 169 27.68 7.48 6.87
CA GLN A 169 28.37 8.11 8.00
C GLN A 169 27.62 9.33 8.55
N PRO A 170 27.85 9.75 9.80
CA PRO A 170 27.28 10.97 10.35
C PRO A 170 27.45 12.18 9.43
N GLY A 171 26.34 12.88 9.15
CA GLY A 171 26.29 13.98 8.18
C GLY A 171 26.38 13.58 6.70
N GLY A 172 26.45 12.28 6.40
CA GLY A 172 26.45 11.72 5.05
C GLY A 172 25.06 11.51 4.45
N ALA A 173 24.99 10.65 3.43
CA ALA A 173 23.72 10.35 2.76
C ALA A 173 22.72 9.67 3.71
N PRO A 174 21.43 10.09 3.70
CA PRO A 174 20.41 9.46 4.53
C PRO A 174 20.10 8.05 4.03
N GLY A 175 19.74 7.17 4.97
CA GLY A 175 19.16 5.87 4.69
C GLY A 175 17.63 5.96 4.56
N SER A 176 16.99 4.84 4.24
CA SER A 176 15.53 4.79 4.16
C SER A 176 14.99 3.38 4.41
N ILE A 177 13.75 3.31 4.90
CA ILE A 177 12.95 2.09 4.89
C ILE A 177 11.77 2.33 3.95
N GLN A 178 11.68 1.52 2.91
CA GLN A 178 10.64 1.60 1.91
C GLN A 178 9.62 0.48 2.12
N ALA A 179 8.37 0.78 1.85
CA ALA A 179 7.27 -0.18 1.90
C ALA A 179 6.43 -0.09 0.63
N ILE A 180 5.86 -1.22 0.24
CA ILE A 180 4.80 -1.30 -0.76
C ILE A 180 3.50 -1.53 -0.02
N VAL A 181 2.49 -0.76 -0.37
CA VAL A 181 1.15 -0.84 0.21
C VAL A 181 0.20 -1.26 -0.90
N THR A 182 -0.47 -2.39 -0.68
CA THR A 182 -1.50 -2.92 -1.58
C THR A 182 -2.85 -2.83 -0.91
N ILE A 183 -3.84 -2.32 -1.62
CA ILE A 183 -5.18 -2.09 -1.09
C ILE A 183 -6.19 -2.96 -1.82
N THR A 184 -6.94 -3.73 -1.04
CA THR A 184 -8.00 -4.60 -1.57
C THR A 184 -9.31 -4.31 -0.84
N PRO A 185 -10.43 -4.10 -1.55
CA PRO A 185 -11.74 -4.06 -0.92
C PRO A 185 -12.02 -5.36 -0.14
N THR A 186 -12.72 -5.26 0.99
CA THR A 186 -13.12 -6.41 1.82
C THR A 186 -14.51 -6.19 2.41
N ASP A 187 -15.13 -7.24 2.98
CA ASP A 187 -16.47 -7.18 3.59
C ASP A 187 -16.44 -6.68 5.07
N GLY A 188 -15.25 -6.43 5.62
CA GLY A 188 -15.06 -5.83 6.96
C GLY A 188 -14.25 -6.69 7.94
N PRO A 189 -14.08 -6.22 9.19
CA PRO A 189 -13.16 -6.81 10.18
C PRO A 189 -13.59 -8.17 10.75
N GLY A 190 -14.77 -8.68 10.38
CA GLY A 190 -15.31 -9.98 10.81
C GLY A 190 -15.65 -10.93 9.66
N GLY A 191 -15.38 -10.55 8.41
CA GLY A 191 -15.57 -11.44 7.27
C GLY A 191 -14.51 -12.54 7.31
N SER A 192 -14.92 -13.79 7.56
CA SER A 192 -14.06 -14.97 7.43
C SER A 192 -13.52 -15.03 6.00
N GLY A 193 -12.26 -14.63 5.82
CA GLY A 193 -11.59 -14.42 4.53
C GLY A 193 -11.30 -15.67 3.70
N GLU A 194 -12.27 -16.58 3.56
CA GLU A 194 -12.23 -17.73 2.63
C GLU A 194 -13.57 -17.92 1.89
N GLY A 195 -14.36 -16.85 1.75
CA GLY A 195 -15.51 -16.84 0.87
C GLY A 195 -15.09 -16.60 -0.57
N GLU A 196 -14.83 -17.67 -1.32
CA GLU A 196 -15.04 -17.67 -2.77
C GLU A 196 -16.38 -17.00 -3.07
N GLY A 197 -16.33 -15.85 -3.75
CA GLY A 197 -17.50 -15.22 -4.35
C GLY A 197 -18.31 -14.32 -3.44
N ASN A 198 -17.85 -13.07 -3.27
CA ASN A 198 -18.79 -11.98 -3.46
C ASN A 198 -18.77 -11.62 -4.96
N PRO A 199 -19.69 -12.15 -5.79
CA PRO A 199 -19.86 -11.69 -7.16
C PRO A 199 -20.54 -10.33 -7.11
N ASN A 200 -19.84 -9.31 -6.60
CA ASN A 200 -19.98 -8.00 -7.21
C ASN A 200 -19.23 -8.04 -8.55
N ALA A 201 -19.68 -8.98 -9.40
CA ALA A 201 -19.43 -9.04 -10.83
C ALA A 201 -20.17 -7.86 -11.42
N THR A 202 -19.70 -6.65 -11.10
CA THR A 202 -19.74 -5.59 -12.09
C THR A 202 -18.85 -6.16 -13.18
N PRO A 203 -19.40 -6.64 -14.31
CA PRO A 203 -18.58 -7.26 -15.33
C PRO A 203 -17.49 -6.26 -15.64
N GLU A 204 -16.22 -6.70 -15.65
CA GLU A 204 -15.17 -5.84 -16.15
C GLU A 204 -15.69 -5.22 -17.46
N PRO A 205 -15.48 -3.91 -17.70
CA PRO A 205 -16.11 -3.24 -18.83
C PRO A 205 -15.87 -3.98 -20.16
N THR A 206 -14.76 -4.71 -20.26
CA THR A 206 -14.42 -5.66 -21.32
C THR A 206 -15.41 -6.83 -21.46
N SER A 207 -15.81 -7.47 -20.37
CA SER A 207 -16.80 -8.56 -20.34
C SER A 207 -18.21 -8.09 -20.71
N LEU A 208 -18.59 -6.88 -20.28
CA LEU A 208 -19.87 -6.26 -20.66
C LEU A 208 -19.89 -5.89 -22.15
N VAL A 209 -18.78 -5.35 -22.68
CA VAL A 209 -18.62 -5.08 -24.11
C VAL A 209 -18.63 -6.38 -24.92
N LEU A 210 -17.97 -7.45 -24.45
CA LEU A 210 -17.95 -8.74 -25.14
C LEU A 210 -19.32 -9.43 -25.13
N ALA A 211 -20.03 -9.42 -24.00
CA ALA A 211 -21.41 -9.90 -23.93
C ALA A 211 -22.37 -9.07 -24.80
N GLY A 212 -22.16 -7.75 -24.85
CA GLY A 212 -22.89 -6.82 -25.72
C GLY A 212 -22.64 -7.06 -27.21
N LEU A 213 -21.43 -7.47 -27.61
CA LEU A 213 -21.08 -7.80 -29.00
C LEU A 213 -21.50 -9.22 -29.42
N GLY A 214 -21.55 -10.18 -28.49
CA GLY A 214 -21.90 -11.58 -28.79
C GLY A 214 -23.39 -11.78 -29.14
N LEU A 215 -24.29 -11.11 -28.42
CA LEU A 215 -25.74 -11.21 -28.61
C LEU A 215 -26.22 -10.86 -30.05
N PRO A 216 -25.79 -9.78 -30.70
CA PRO A 216 -26.21 -9.47 -32.06
C PRO A 216 -25.70 -10.49 -33.09
N VAL A 217 -24.52 -11.09 -32.89
CA VAL A 217 -23.98 -12.13 -33.79
C VAL A 217 -24.81 -13.41 -33.73
N VAL A 218 -25.23 -13.84 -32.53
CA VAL A 218 -26.10 -15.01 -32.36
C VAL A 218 -27.48 -14.80 -33.02
N VAL A 219 -28.05 -13.60 -32.90
CA VAL A 219 -29.34 -13.27 -33.55
C VAL A 219 -29.23 -13.27 -35.08
N LEU A 220 -28.10 -12.81 -35.64
CA LEU A 220 -27.85 -12.84 -37.09
C LEU A 220 -27.62 -14.27 -37.60
N LEU A 221 -26.87 -15.10 -36.87
CA LEU A 221 -26.64 -16.51 -37.22
C LEU A 221 -27.95 -17.31 -37.19
N ARG A 222 -28.79 -17.12 -36.16
CA ARG A 222 -30.10 -17.80 -36.05
C ARG A 222 -31.05 -17.44 -37.20
N ARG A 223 -30.98 -16.20 -37.71
CA ARG A 223 -31.80 -15.76 -38.86
C ARG A 223 -31.31 -16.34 -40.20
N ARG A 224 -30.01 -16.61 -40.35
CA ARG A 224 -29.47 -17.27 -41.56
C ARG A 224 -29.86 -18.74 -41.62
N MET A 225 -29.88 -19.44 -40.49
CA MET A 225 -30.26 -20.87 -40.46
C MET A 225 -31.73 -21.11 -40.82
N LYS A 226 -32.64 -20.17 -40.50
CA LYS A 226 -34.07 -20.29 -40.88
C LYS A 226 -34.38 -20.07 -42.37
N LYS A 227 -33.41 -19.66 -43.19
CA LYS A 227 -33.59 -19.50 -44.64
C LYS A 227 -33.08 -20.68 -45.46
N ALA A 228 -32.45 -21.66 -44.81
CA ALA A 228 -31.89 -22.85 -45.44
C ALA A 228 -32.74 -24.12 -45.21
N ALA A 229 -33.96 -23.95 -44.70
CA ALA A 229 -35.02 -24.95 -44.61
C ALA A 229 -36.25 -24.40 -45.31
#